data_AF-A0A7V0XHN2-F1
#
_entry.id   AF-A0A7V0XHN2-F1
#
_cell.length_a   1.000
_cell.length_b   1.000
_cell.length_c   1.000
_cell.angle_alpha   90.00
_cell.angle_beta   90.00
_cell.angle_gamma   90.00
#
_symmetry.space_group_name_H-M   'P 1'
#
loop_
_entity.id
_entity.type
_entity.pdbx_description
1 polymer ?
#
loop_
_entity_poly.entity_id
_entity_poly.type
_entity_poly.pdbx_seq_one_letter_code
_entity_poly.pdbx_strand_id
1 'polypeptide(L)'
;FDHAVQKAVNRINPLEMVQETVNWIRESGFQSLNLDLIFGLPLQTPERFYKTLEASLKLKPDRFAIFNFAWVPWMKPHQKLIHETDLPTPETKLAMLKMIVETLTAAGYIYIGMDHFAKRDDELTLAQRNKTLQRNFQGYSTKAGTDIYGFGMSSISQTEGAYSQNLKETQQYYKRLDAGLFPVERGLRLTEEDQIRRQIITHLMCNLELDFSVMDAQLGESFSHRFQNELDRLQEFADDGLLEILPHKLKITDSGRLFIRNIAMVFDAYLKDNEQRFSKTI
;
A
#
# COMPACT_ATOMS: atom_id res chain seq x y z
N PHE A 1 -12.72 11.05 -12.27
CA PHE A 1 -13.75 11.21 -13.31
C PHE A 1 -13.55 12.45 -14.17
N ASP A 2 -12.54 13.29 -13.89
CA ASP A 2 -12.24 14.43 -14.76
C ASP A 2 -11.82 13.99 -16.17
N HIS A 3 -12.56 14.43 -17.18
CA HIS A 3 -12.37 14.02 -18.57
C HIS A 3 -11.02 14.46 -19.16
N ALA A 4 -10.48 15.63 -18.78
CA ALA A 4 -9.18 16.07 -19.28
C ALA A 4 -8.06 15.19 -18.71
N VAL A 5 -8.14 14.85 -17.42
CA VAL A 5 -7.19 13.92 -16.77
C VAL A 5 -7.27 12.55 -17.42
N GLN A 6 -8.47 12.03 -17.66
CA GLN A 6 -8.68 10.73 -18.34
C GLN A 6 -8.08 10.70 -19.75
N LYS A 7 -8.25 11.78 -20.53
CA LYS A 7 -7.61 11.93 -21.84
C LYS A 7 -6.09 11.94 -21.73
N ALA A 8 -5.54 12.71 -20.78
CA ALA A 8 -4.09 12.84 -20.59
C ALA A 8 -3.40 11.50 -20.25
N VAL A 9 -4.13 10.56 -19.64
CA VAL A 9 -3.61 9.23 -19.29
C VAL A 9 -4.14 8.10 -20.19
N ASN A 10 -4.82 8.46 -21.29
CA ASN A 10 -5.43 7.52 -22.24
C ASN A 10 -6.35 6.47 -21.57
N ARG A 11 -7.20 6.92 -20.64
CA ARG A 11 -8.15 6.07 -19.90
C ARG A 11 -9.51 6.75 -19.75
N ILE A 12 -10.25 6.81 -20.86
CA ILE A 12 -11.63 7.30 -20.85
C ILE A 12 -12.52 6.29 -20.12
N ASN A 13 -13.02 6.67 -18.95
CA ASN A 13 -13.90 5.87 -18.12
C ASN A 13 -14.87 6.80 -17.37
N PRO A 14 -15.92 7.28 -18.05
CA PRO A 14 -16.87 8.25 -17.49
C PRO A 14 -17.59 7.74 -16.24
N LEU A 15 -18.13 8.65 -15.43
CA LEU A 15 -18.81 8.30 -14.19
C LEU A 15 -20.00 7.36 -14.43
N GLU A 16 -20.72 7.57 -15.52
CA GLU A 16 -21.91 6.82 -15.89
C GLU A 16 -21.59 5.33 -16.09
N MET A 17 -20.48 5.04 -16.77
CA MET A 17 -20.00 3.67 -17.01
C MET A 17 -19.60 2.97 -15.70
N VAL A 18 -18.94 3.71 -14.80
CA VAL A 18 -18.56 3.18 -13.49
C VAL A 18 -19.80 2.96 -12.62
N GLN A 19 -20.76 3.89 -12.64
CA GLN A 19 -22.02 3.77 -11.90
C GLN A 19 -22.83 2.56 -12.34
N GLU A 20 -22.92 2.30 -13.65
CA GLU A 20 -23.58 1.11 -14.20
C GLU A 20 -22.90 -0.17 -13.70
N THR A 21 -21.56 -0.24 -13.77
CA THR A 21 -20.80 -1.38 -13.27
C THR A 21 -21.03 -1.62 -11.77
N VAL A 22 -21.03 -0.54 -10.99
CA VAL A 22 -21.30 -0.58 -9.54
C VAL A 22 -22.71 -1.11 -9.26
N ASN A 23 -23.70 -0.75 -10.08
CA ASN A 23 -25.06 -1.26 -9.93
C ASN A 23 -25.10 -2.77 -10.20
N TRP A 24 -24.47 -3.27 -11.27
CA TRP A 24 -24.41 -4.71 -11.56
C TRP A 24 -23.73 -5.52 -10.45
N ILE A 25 -22.65 -4.99 -9.88
CA ILE A 25 -21.95 -5.62 -8.74
C ILE A 25 -22.91 -5.78 -7.55
N ARG A 26 -23.70 -4.74 -7.24
CA ARG A 26 -24.67 -4.77 -6.14
C ARG A 26 -25.86 -5.67 -6.41
N GLU A 27 -26.42 -5.61 -7.60
CA GLU A 27 -27.52 -6.48 -8.05
C GLU A 27 -27.13 -7.96 -7.96
N SER A 28 -25.83 -8.25 -8.19
CA SER A 28 -25.26 -9.60 -8.08
C SER A 28 -24.92 -10.02 -6.63
N GLY A 29 -25.13 -9.16 -5.64
CA GLY A 29 -24.92 -9.47 -4.22
C GLY A 29 -23.45 -9.47 -3.74
N PHE A 30 -22.52 -8.91 -4.52
CA PHE A 30 -21.14 -8.74 -4.07
C PHE A 30 -21.06 -7.76 -2.90
N GLN A 31 -20.13 -8.03 -1.98
CA GLN A 31 -19.85 -7.21 -0.81
C GLN A 31 -18.46 -6.58 -0.91
N SER A 32 -18.18 -5.60 -0.05
CA SER A 32 -16.87 -4.97 0.09
C SER A 32 -16.34 -4.35 -1.21
N LEU A 33 -17.21 -3.63 -1.91
CA LEU A 33 -16.86 -2.93 -3.15
C LEU A 33 -15.75 -1.90 -2.88
N ASN A 34 -14.60 -2.08 -3.52
CA ASN A 34 -13.50 -1.14 -3.48
C ASN A 34 -13.47 -0.27 -4.75
N LEU A 35 -13.20 1.03 -4.58
CA LEU A 35 -12.91 1.94 -5.69
C LEU A 35 -11.46 2.44 -5.64
N ASP A 36 -10.75 2.25 -6.75
CA ASP A 36 -9.40 2.74 -6.94
C ASP A 36 -9.40 4.14 -7.53
N LEU A 37 -8.71 5.07 -6.87
CA LEU A 37 -8.44 6.41 -7.36
C LEU A 37 -6.93 6.66 -7.40
N ILE A 38 -6.49 7.56 -8.27
CA ILE A 38 -5.08 7.95 -8.36
C ILE A 38 -5.00 9.47 -8.31
N PHE A 39 -4.30 9.99 -7.31
CA PHE A 39 -3.97 11.42 -7.21
C PHE A 39 -2.55 11.69 -7.69
N GLY A 40 -2.26 12.92 -8.11
CA GLY A 40 -0.98 13.28 -8.71
C GLY A 40 -0.85 12.94 -10.20
N LEU A 41 -1.96 12.60 -10.89
CA LEU A 41 -2.00 12.47 -12.35
C LEU A 41 -1.92 13.83 -13.04
N PRO A 42 -1.57 13.88 -14.34
CA PRO A 42 -1.51 15.12 -15.11
C PRO A 42 -2.82 15.92 -15.05
N LEU A 43 -2.70 17.24 -15.01
CA LEU A 43 -3.80 18.22 -15.00
C LEU A 43 -4.69 18.17 -13.74
N GLN A 44 -4.34 17.37 -12.73
CA GLN A 44 -5.08 17.36 -11.47
C GLN A 44 -4.75 18.58 -10.61
N THR A 45 -5.77 19.13 -9.97
CA THR A 45 -5.65 20.12 -8.88
C THR A 45 -6.49 19.63 -7.71
N PRO A 46 -6.31 20.18 -6.48
CA PRO A 46 -7.15 19.84 -5.33
C PRO A 46 -8.66 19.96 -5.62
N GLU A 47 -9.07 21.01 -6.32
CA GLU A 47 -10.47 21.28 -6.66
C GLU A 47 -11.03 20.25 -7.64
N ARG A 48 -10.23 19.89 -8.66
CA ARG A 48 -10.63 18.88 -9.66
C ARG A 48 -10.68 17.48 -9.06
N PHE A 49 -9.73 17.15 -8.19
CA PHE A 49 -9.74 15.87 -7.49
C PHE A 49 -10.90 15.78 -6.50
N TYR A 50 -11.19 16.86 -5.76
CA TYR A 50 -12.34 16.93 -4.85
C TYR A 50 -13.66 16.61 -5.56
N LYS A 51 -13.90 17.17 -6.75
CA LYS A 51 -15.08 16.83 -7.57
C LYS A 51 -15.14 15.34 -7.93
N THR A 52 -13.99 14.73 -8.24
CA THR A 52 -13.92 13.28 -8.48
C THR A 52 -14.23 12.49 -7.21
N LEU A 53 -13.71 12.91 -6.06
CA LEU A 53 -13.91 12.24 -4.78
C LEU A 53 -15.38 12.34 -4.33
N GLU A 54 -16.00 13.51 -4.47
CA GLU A 54 -17.42 13.73 -4.17
C GLU A 54 -18.32 12.83 -5.04
N ALA A 55 -18.04 12.75 -6.34
CA ALA A 55 -18.75 11.83 -7.24
C ALA A 55 -18.54 10.36 -6.83
N SER A 56 -17.32 9.99 -6.41
CA SER A 56 -17.02 8.62 -5.97
C SER A 56 -17.76 8.27 -4.66
N LEU A 57 -17.92 9.23 -3.74
CA LEU A 57 -18.70 9.03 -2.52
C LEU A 57 -20.19 8.79 -2.81
N LYS A 58 -20.75 9.41 -3.85
CA LYS A 58 -22.14 9.15 -4.29
C LYS A 58 -22.31 7.72 -4.78
N LEU A 59 -21.25 7.08 -5.27
CA LEU A 59 -21.25 5.65 -5.61
C LEU A 59 -21.33 4.76 -4.36
N LYS A 60 -21.11 5.27 -3.14
CA LYS A 60 -21.17 4.56 -1.84
C LYS A 60 -20.33 3.27 -1.77
N PRO A 61 -19.05 3.25 -2.17
CA PRO A 61 -18.23 2.06 -2.02
C PRO A 61 -18.05 1.68 -0.55
N ASP A 62 -17.59 0.47 -0.30
CA ASP A 62 -17.23 0.02 1.05
C ASP A 62 -15.78 0.37 1.39
N ARG A 63 -14.93 0.44 0.36
CA ARG A 63 -13.50 0.73 0.46
C ARG A 63 -13.05 1.70 -0.62
N PHE A 64 -11.99 2.44 -0.31
CA PHE A 64 -11.21 3.19 -1.29
C PHE A 64 -9.75 2.76 -1.20
N ALA A 65 -9.10 2.63 -2.36
CA ALA A 65 -7.65 2.64 -2.45
C ALA A 65 -7.22 3.85 -3.30
N ILE A 66 -6.55 4.81 -2.69
CA ILE A 66 -6.21 6.11 -3.30
C ILE A 66 -4.70 6.24 -3.41
N PHE A 67 -4.18 5.91 -4.58
CA PHE A 67 -2.75 5.81 -4.84
C PHE A 67 -2.14 7.16 -5.25
N ASN A 68 -0.93 7.44 -4.78
CA ASN A 68 -0.10 8.50 -5.35
C ASN A 68 0.46 8.02 -6.70
N PHE A 69 0.31 8.84 -7.74
CA PHE A 69 0.90 8.55 -9.04
C PHE A 69 2.43 8.58 -8.98
N ALA A 70 3.04 7.42 -9.19
CA ALA A 70 4.47 7.27 -9.35
C ALA A 70 4.88 7.53 -10.82
N TRP A 71 5.52 8.67 -11.06
CA TRP A 71 6.08 9.02 -12.36
C TRP A 71 7.51 8.48 -12.47
N VAL A 72 7.67 7.43 -13.26
CA VAL A 72 8.90 6.63 -13.46
C VAL A 72 9.12 6.33 -14.95
N PRO A 73 9.23 7.34 -15.82
CA PRO A 73 9.28 7.16 -17.29
C PRO A 73 10.48 6.34 -17.79
N TRP A 74 11.53 6.20 -16.97
CA TRP A 74 12.67 5.32 -17.25
C TRP A 74 12.32 3.83 -17.12
N MET A 75 11.42 3.47 -16.21
CA MET A 75 10.92 2.09 -16.03
C MET A 75 9.65 1.79 -16.83
N LYS A 76 8.83 2.82 -17.07
CA LYS A 76 7.54 2.72 -17.76
C LYS A 76 7.53 3.66 -18.96
N PRO A 77 8.07 3.25 -20.13
CA PRO A 77 8.26 4.14 -21.28
C PRO A 77 7.01 4.87 -21.76
N HIS A 78 5.83 4.27 -21.61
CA HIS A 78 4.56 4.91 -21.97
C HIS A 78 4.27 6.20 -21.17
N GLN A 79 4.84 6.35 -19.96
CA GLN A 79 4.71 7.58 -19.17
C GLN A 79 5.49 8.76 -19.77
N LYS A 80 6.37 8.54 -20.77
CA LYS A 80 7.02 9.63 -21.53
C LYS A 80 6.06 10.43 -22.39
N LEU A 81 4.84 9.92 -22.61
CA LEU A 81 3.77 10.63 -23.32
C LEU A 81 3.11 11.71 -22.44
N ILE A 82 3.39 11.71 -21.13
CA ILE A 82 2.91 12.72 -20.20
C ILE A 82 3.88 13.91 -20.23
N HIS A 83 3.35 15.12 -20.40
CA HIS A 83 4.13 16.34 -20.21
C HIS A 83 4.41 16.56 -18.72
N GLU A 84 5.68 16.68 -18.35
CA GLU A 84 6.09 16.85 -16.95
C GLU A 84 5.49 18.12 -16.33
N THR A 85 5.32 19.18 -17.12
CA THR A 85 4.69 20.45 -16.70
C THR A 85 3.22 20.30 -16.30
N ASP A 86 2.56 19.22 -16.74
CA ASP A 86 1.17 18.95 -16.39
C ASP A 86 1.06 18.19 -15.06
N LEU A 87 2.18 17.68 -14.52
CA LEU A 87 2.17 16.96 -13.25
C LEU A 87 2.03 17.92 -12.07
N PRO A 88 1.20 17.60 -11.08
CA PRO A 88 1.09 18.39 -9.87
C PRO A 88 2.41 18.42 -9.10
N THR A 89 2.76 19.59 -8.55
CA THR A 89 3.94 19.74 -7.68
C THR A 89 3.80 18.91 -6.39
N PRO A 90 4.89 18.61 -5.67
CA PRO A 90 4.83 17.92 -4.37
C PRO A 90 3.88 18.58 -3.37
N GLU A 91 3.88 19.91 -3.27
CA GLU A 91 3.00 20.68 -2.39
C GLU A 91 1.53 20.50 -2.77
N THR A 92 1.26 20.48 -4.08
CA THR A 92 -0.09 20.25 -4.61
C THR A 92 -0.55 18.82 -4.30
N LYS A 93 0.33 17.82 -4.43
CA LYS A 93 0.04 16.43 -4.06
C LYS A 93 -0.24 16.28 -2.57
N LEU A 94 0.52 16.96 -1.72
CA LEU A 94 0.30 16.96 -0.27
C LEU A 94 -1.05 17.62 0.10
N ALA A 95 -1.39 18.74 -0.54
CA ALA A 95 -2.69 19.38 -0.37
C ALA A 95 -3.85 18.45 -0.80
N MET A 96 -3.69 17.72 -1.92
CA MET A 96 -4.67 16.70 -2.33
C MET A 96 -4.80 15.59 -1.29
N LEU A 97 -3.68 15.06 -0.79
CA LEU A 97 -3.69 13.98 0.21
C LEU A 97 -4.41 14.42 1.50
N LYS A 98 -4.11 15.63 2.00
CA LYS A 98 -4.82 16.21 3.15
C LYS A 98 -6.32 16.29 2.89
N MET A 99 -6.73 16.86 1.76
CA MET A 99 -8.14 16.98 1.38
C MET A 99 -8.83 15.61 1.27
N ILE A 100 -8.16 14.61 0.71
CA ILE A 100 -8.68 13.24 0.60
C ILE A 100 -8.97 12.67 2.00
N VAL A 101 -8.00 12.73 2.90
CA VAL A 101 -8.13 12.21 4.27
C VAL A 101 -9.27 12.92 5.01
N GLU A 102 -9.30 14.25 4.98
CA GLU A 102 -10.35 15.04 5.64
C GLU A 102 -11.74 14.73 5.08
N THR A 103 -11.88 14.64 3.76
CA THR A 103 -13.17 14.39 3.10
C THR A 103 -13.69 12.98 3.40
N LEU A 104 -12.84 11.95 3.30
CA LEU A 104 -13.25 10.56 3.52
C LEU A 104 -13.54 10.27 5.00
N THR A 105 -12.75 10.84 5.90
CA THR A 105 -12.99 10.69 7.35
C THR A 105 -14.27 11.39 7.78
N ALA A 106 -14.55 12.59 7.25
CA ALA A 106 -15.83 13.28 7.46
C ALA A 106 -17.02 12.48 6.89
N ALA A 107 -16.80 11.71 5.82
CA ALA A 107 -17.80 10.80 5.24
C ALA A 107 -17.94 9.45 5.98
N GLY A 108 -17.21 9.24 7.07
CA GLY A 108 -17.33 8.04 7.93
C GLY A 108 -16.41 6.87 7.55
N TYR A 109 -15.45 7.06 6.65
CA TYR A 109 -14.43 6.07 6.36
C TYR A 109 -13.27 6.18 7.36
N ILE A 110 -12.70 5.04 7.74
CA ILE A 110 -11.51 4.93 8.56
C ILE A 110 -10.30 4.86 7.65
N TYR A 111 -9.30 5.70 7.92
CA TYR A 111 -8.00 5.60 7.27
C TYR A 111 -7.23 4.41 7.86
N ILE A 112 -7.23 3.29 7.14
CA ILE A 112 -6.56 2.05 7.55
C ILE A 112 -5.04 2.28 7.54
N GLY A 113 -4.52 2.85 6.46
CA GLY A 113 -3.10 3.12 6.33
C GLY A 113 -2.67 3.12 4.87
N MET A 114 -1.51 3.74 4.61
CA MET A 114 -0.97 3.99 3.27
C MET A 114 -1.97 4.71 2.35
N ASP A 115 -2.73 3.96 1.58
CA ASP A 115 -3.64 4.38 0.53
C ASP A 115 -5.07 3.86 0.75
N HIS A 116 -5.32 3.09 1.81
CA HIS A 116 -6.60 2.40 2.01
C HIS A 116 -7.50 3.08 3.05
N PHE A 117 -8.78 3.19 2.66
CA PHE A 117 -9.87 3.63 3.52
C PHE A 117 -10.99 2.60 3.47
N ALA A 118 -11.66 2.35 4.60
CA ALA A 118 -12.77 1.41 4.67
C ALA A 118 -13.85 1.91 5.62
N LYS A 119 -15.09 1.45 5.45
CA LYS A 119 -16.16 1.76 6.41
C LYS A 119 -15.83 1.27 7.82
N ARG A 120 -16.46 1.89 8.82
CA ARG A 120 -16.22 1.62 10.25
C ARG A 120 -16.47 0.16 10.66
N ASP A 121 -17.40 -0.50 9.99
CA ASP A 121 -17.86 -1.88 10.18
C ASP A 121 -17.23 -2.87 9.19
N ASP A 122 -16.38 -2.41 8.27
CA ASP A 122 -15.65 -3.28 7.35
C ASP A 122 -14.68 -4.20 8.12
N GLU A 123 -14.54 -5.45 7.65
CA GLU A 123 -13.66 -6.45 8.24
C GLU A 123 -12.20 -5.97 8.40
N LEU A 124 -11.68 -5.12 7.50
CA LEU A 124 -10.32 -4.59 7.59
C LEU A 124 -10.18 -3.59 8.74
N THR A 125 -11.20 -2.74 8.94
CA THR A 125 -11.26 -1.82 10.08
C THR A 125 -11.31 -2.59 11.40
N LEU A 126 -12.13 -3.64 11.46
CA LEU A 126 -12.27 -4.49 12.64
C LEU A 126 -10.96 -5.24 12.93
N ALA A 127 -10.34 -5.82 11.90
CA ALA A 127 -9.06 -6.51 12.03
C ALA A 127 -7.94 -5.58 12.51
N GLN A 128 -7.88 -4.33 12.03
CA GLN A 128 -6.89 -3.36 12.51
C GLN A 128 -7.08 -3.03 13.98
N ARG A 129 -8.33 -2.79 14.41
CA ARG A 129 -8.65 -2.52 15.83
C ARG A 129 -8.27 -3.69 16.72
N ASN A 130 -8.49 -4.91 16.24
CA ASN A 130 -8.17 -6.14 16.95
C ASN A 130 -6.70 -6.58 16.78
N LYS A 131 -5.87 -5.79 16.08
CA LYS A 131 -4.45 -6.08 15.82
C LYS A 131 -4.21 -7.39 15.06
N THR A 132 -5.19 -7.82 14.27
CA THR A 132 -5.14 -9.00 13.41
C THR A 132 -5.07 -8.65 11.93
N LEU A 133 -4.94 -7.36 11.57
CA LEU A 133 -4.79 -6.95 10.19
C LEU A 133 -3.43 -7.42 9.66
N GLN A 134 -3.45 -7.93 8.44
CA GLN A 134 -2.27 -8.41 7.74
C GLN A 134 -2.20 -7.78 6.36
N ARG A 135 -1.05 -7.98 5.70
CA ARG A 135 -0.83 -7.49 4.35
C ARG A 135 -0.11 -8.53 3.50
N ASN A 136 -0.52 -8.61 2.25
CA ASN A 136 0.15 -9.38 1.22
C ASN A 136 0.39 -8.52 -0.04
N PHE A 137 0.81 -9.15 -1.15
CA PHE A 137 1.05 -8.44 -2.41
C PHE A 137 -0.18 -7.73 -2.99
N GLN A 138 -1.39 -8.22 -2.71
CA GLN A 138 -2.64 -7.63 -3.20
C GLN A 138 -3.10 -6.44 -2.34
N GLY A 139 -2.77 -6.44 -1.05
CA GLY A 139 -3.17 -5.38 -0.12
C GLY A 139 -3.40 -5.90 1.29
N TYR A 140 -4.21 -5.16 2.04
CA TYR A 140 -4.63 -5.56 3.38
C TYR A 140 -5.59 -6.77 3.36
N SER A 141 -5.49 -7.63 4.37
CA SER A 141 -6.25 -8.87 4.48
C SER A 141 -6.52 -9.24 5.94
N THR A 142 -7.63 -9.96 6.16
CA THR A 142 -8.01 -10.55 7.45
C THR A 142 -7.49 -11.98 7.63
N LYS A 143 -6.82 -12.54 6.62
CA LYS A 143 -6.28 -13.92 6.63
C LYS A 143 -4.78 -13.92 6.92
N ALA A 144 -4.44 -14.09 8.19
CA ALA A 144 -3.06 -14.23 8.66
C ALA A 144 -2.53 -15.65 8.49
N GLY A 145 -1.20 -15.79 8.37
CA GLY A 145 -0.52 -17.08 8.40
C GLY A 145 -0.82 -18.00 7.21
N THR A 146 -1.40 -17.47 6.14
CA THR A 146 -1.72 -18.26 4.94
C THR A 146 -0.61 -18.16 3.91
N ASP A 147 -0.25 -19.30 3.33
CA ASP A 147 0.53 -19.32 2.10
C ASP A 147 -0.31 -18.77 0.93
N ILE A 148 0.34 -18.05 0.04
CA ILE A 148 -0.23 -17.41 -1.14
C ILE A 148 0.41 -18.02 -2.36
N TYR A 149 -0.40 -18.69 -3.18
CA TYR A 149 0.04 -19.26 -4.45
C TYR A 149 -0.44 -18.39 -5.60
N GLY A 150 0.49 -17.71 -6.26
CA GLY A 150 0.22 -16.88 -7.42
C GLY A 150 0.27 -17.69 -8.71
N PHE A 151 -0.82 -17.72 -9.46
CA PHE A 151 -0.88 -18.37 -10.78
C PHE A 151 -0.86 -17.34 -11.92
N GLY A 152 -0.36 -17.77 -13.08
CA GLY A 152 -0.22 -16.92 -14.25
C GLY A 152 1.12 -16.20 -14.36
N MET A 153 1.26 -15.42 -15.43
CA MET A 153 2.46 -14.65 -15.73
C MET A 153 2.68 -13.57 -14.65
N SER A 154 3.93 -13.30 -14.30
CA SER A 154 4.37 -12.28 -13.31
C SER A 154 3.90 -12.45 -11.87
N SER A 155 3.04 -13.45 -11.61
CA SER A 155 2.49 -13.73 -10.30
C SER A 155 3.58 -13.96 -9.26
N ILE A 156 3.29 -13.59 -8.02
CA ILE A 156 4.19 -13.81 -6.89
C ILE A 156 3.48 -14.73 -5.91
N SER A 157 4.16 -15.80 -5.55
CA SER A 157 3.79 -16.64 -4.42
C SER A 157 4.60 -16.22 -3.19
N GLN A 158 3.97 -16.34 -2.04
CA GLN A 158 4.54 -16.02 -0.74
C GLN A 158 4.21 -17.17 0.21
N THR A 159 5.22 -17.69 0.87
CA THR A 159 5.07 -18.64 1.98
C THR A 159 5.71 -18.04 3.24
N GLU A 160 5.66 -18.78 4.35
CA GLU A 160 6.38 -18.37 5.56
C GLU A 160 7.88 -18.10 5.28
N GLY A 161 8.57 -19.01 4.59
CA GLY A 161 10.03 -18.94 4.43
C GLY A 161 10.52 -18.44 3.07
N ALA A 162 9.64 -18.14 2.11
CA ALA A 162 10.09 -17.80 0.75
C ALA A 162 9.10 -16.97 -0.07
N TYR A 163 9.66 -16.28 -1.05
CA TYR A 163 8.95 -15.67 -2.18
C TYR A 163 9.38 -16.33 -3.49
N SER A 164 8.47 -16.47 -4.44
CA SER A 164 8.79 -16.87 -5.81
C SER A 164 7.98 -16.07 -6.81
N GLN A 165 8.61 -15.63 -7.90
CA GLN A 165 7.94 -14.88 -8.96
C GLN A 165 8.00 -15.67 -10.27
N ASN A 166 6.85 -15.78 -10.93
CA ASN A 166 6.74 -16.33 -12.28
C ASN A 166 7.31 -15.36 -13.33
N LEU A 167 7.72 -15.93 -14.46
CA LEU A 167 8.17 -15.20 -15.65
C LEU A 167 7.17 -14.11 -16.04
N LYS A 168 7.71 -12.94 -16.38
CA LYS A 168 6.94 -11.75 -16.78
C LYS A 168 6.67 -11.66 -18.27
N GLU A 169 7.39 -12.42 -19.09
CA GLU A 169 7.23 -12.43 -20.55
C GLU A 169 6.35 -13.60 -20.98
N THR A 170 5.26 -13.29 -21.70
CA THR A 170 4.24 -14.26 -22.09
C THR A 170 4.81 -15.45 -22.86
N GLN A 171 5.71 -15.19 -23.82
CA GLN A 171 6.30 -16.26 -24.64
C GLN A 171 7.18 -17.20 -23.81
N GLN A 172 8.02 -16.66 -22.93
CA GLN A 172 8.88 -17.46 -22.07
C GLN A 172 8.06 -18.26 -21.04
N TYR A 173 7.00 -17.66 -20.51
CA TYR A 173 6.07 -18.29 -19.58
C TYR A 173 5.45 -19.55 -20.21
N TYR A 174 4.84 -19.43 -21.40
CA TYR A 174 4.24 -20.58 -22.10
C TYR A 174 5.26 -21.61 -22.52
N LYS A 175 6.43 -21.19 -23.04
CA LYS A 175 7.50 -22.12 -23.42
C LYS A 175 7.93 -23.05 -22.26
N ARG A 176 7.96 -22.56 -21.02
CA ARG A 176 8.25 -23.38 -19.84
C ARG A 176 7.13 -24.36 -19.52
N LEU A 177 5.88 -23.89 -19.57
CA LEU A 177 4.72 -24.74 -19.32
C LEU A 177 4.59 -25.87 -20.34
N ASP A 178 4.77 -25.57 -21.63
CA ASP A 178 4.73 -26.55 -22.73
C ASP A 178 5.82 -27.63 -22.59
N ALA A 179 6.93 -27.29 -21.91
CA ALA A 179 8.01 -28.21 -21.58
C ALA A 179 7.78 -28.98 -20.25
N GLY A 180 6.64 -28.79 -19.57
CA GLY A 180 6.34 -29.41 -18.27
C GLY A 180 7.16 -28.84 -17.11
N LEU A 181 7.72 -27.62 -17.25
CA LEU A 181 8.57 -26.99 -16.24
C LEU A 181 7.82 -25.86 -15.51
N PHE A 182 8.15 -25.64 -14.23
CA PHE A 182 7.64 -24.49 -13.50
C PHE A 182 8.14 -23.16 -14.12
N PRO A 183 7.25 -22.18 -14.34
CA PRO A 183 7.59 -20.92 -15.01
C PRO A 183 8.20 -19.90 -14.03
N VAL A 184 9.03 -20.32 -13.08
CA VAL A 184 9.65 -19.45 -12.06
C VAL A 184 10.83 -18.69 -12.65
N GLU A 185 10.79 -17.36 -12.55
CA GLU A 185 11.87 -16.44 -12.97
C GLU A 185 12.92 -16.31 -11.88
N ARG A 186 12.47 -16.12 -10.63
CA ARG A 186 13.34 -15.88 -9.46
C ARG A 186 12.60 -16.20 -8.17
N GLY A 187 13.36 -16.43 -7.10
CA GLY A 187 12.84 -16.57 -5.75
C GLY A 187 13.81 -16.03 -4.71
N LEU A 188 13.31 -15.85 -3.50
CA LEU A 188 14.07 -15.46 -2.33
C LEU A 188 13.67 -16.38 -1.18
N ARG A 189 14.64 -17.09 -0.61
CA ARG A 189 14.47 -17.79 0.66
C ARG A 189 14.84 -16.82 1.76
N LEU A 190 13.93 -16.65 2.72
CA LEU A 190 14.10 -15.72 3.83
C LEU A 190 14.99 -16.36 4.90
N THR A 191 15.97 -15.59 5.36
CA THR A 191 16.68 -15.89 6.60
C THR A 191 15.76 -15.72 7.80
N GLU A 192 16.19 -16.16 8.98
CA GLU A 192 15.45 -15.91 10.22
C GLU A 192 15.33 -14.39 10.49
N GLU A 193 16.41 -13.63 10.23
CA GLU A 193 16.42 -12.17 10.35
C GLU A 193 15.41 -11.51 9.40
N ASP A 194 15.31 -11.97 8.16
CA ASP A 194 14.32 -11.47 7.21
C ASP A 194 12.89 -11.71 7.68
N GLN A 195 12.63 -12.87 8.30
CA GLN A 195 11.31 -13.21 8.82
C GLN A 195 10.93 -12.31 10.00
N ILE A 196 11.87 -12.07 10.91
CA ILE A 196 11.71 -11.14 12.05
C ILE A 196 11.43 -9.72 11.53
N ARG A 197 12.28 -9.18 10.65
CA ARG A 197 12.11 -7.83 10.10
C ARG A 197 10.82 -7.68 9.31
N ARG A 198 10.43 -8.70 8.53
CA ARG A 198 9.13 -8.73 7.85
C ARG A 198 7.97 -8.60 8.83
N GLN A 199 8.03 -9.29 9.97
CA GLN A 199 6.96 -9.20 10.97
C GLN A 199 6.93 -7.83 11.63
N ILE A 200 8.07 -7.27 12.03
CA ILE A 200 8.16 -5.92 12.58
C ILE A 200 7.52 -4.90 11.63
N ILE A 201 7.95 -4.91 10.36
CA ILE A 201 7.43 -4.03 9.31
C ILE A 201 5.93 -4.24 9.12
N THR A 202 5.46 -5.48 9.10
CA THR A 202 4.04 -5.81 8.93
C THR A 202 3.21 -5.27 10.10
N HIS A 203 3.66 -5.45 11.35
CA HIS A 203 2.97 -4.95 12.54
C HIS A 203 2.86 -3.42 12.52
N LEU A 204 3.96 -2.71 12.21
CA LEU A 204 3.94 -1.26 12.08
C LEU A 204 2.98 -0.80 10.97
N MET A 205 3.07 -1.40 9.78
CA MET A 205 2.27 -0.99 8.62
C MET A 205 0.78 -1.37 8.69
N CYS A 206 0.42 -2.42 9.44
CA CYS A 206 -0.97 -2.89 9.54
C CYS A 206 -1.65 -2.42 10.81
N ASN A 207 -0.95 -2.49 11.95
CA ASN A 207 -1.55 -2.35 13.27
C ASN A 207 -1.17 -1.05 13.95
N LEU A 208 -0.27 -0.27 13.34
CA LEU A 208 0.18 1.05 13.79
C LEU A 208 0.84 1.04 15.18
N GLU A 209 1.29 -0.14 15.59
CA GLU A 209 2.03 -0.34 16.82
C GLU A 209 2.86 -1.62 16.73
N LEU A 210 3.87 -1.73 17.59
CA LEU A 210 4.69 -2.90 17.76
C LEU A 210 4.86 -3.15 19.25
N ASP A 211 4.35 -4.28 19.76
CA ASP A 211 4.52 -4.70 21.14
C ASP A 211 5.85 -5.45 21.29
N PHE A 212 6.73 -4.94 22.14
CA PHE A 212 8.04 -5.53 22.35
C PHE A 212 7.95 -6.90 23.01
N SER A 213 6.97 -7.14 23.88
CA SER A 213 6.83 -8.44 24.56
C SER A 213 6.50 -9.57 23.59
N VAL A 214 5.75 -9.28 22.53
CA VAL A 214 5.45 -10.24 21.45
C VAL A 214 6.71 -10.56 20.66
N MET A 215 7.53 -9.55 20.37
CA MET A 215 8.79 -9.72 19.65
C MET A 215 9.83 -10.43 20.52
N ASP A 216 9.93 -10.11 21.81
CA ASP A 216 10.84 -10.74 22.76
C ASP A 216 10.63 -12.25 22.82
N ALA A 217 9.36 -12.68 22.90
CA ALA A 217 8.99 -14.09 22.96
C ALA A 217 9.42 -14.86 21.70
N GLN A 218 9.40 -14.20 20.54
CA GLN A 218 9.80 -14.79 19.27
C GLN A 218 11.32 -14.78 19.06
N LEU A 219 11.98 -13.70 19.48
CA LEU A 219 13.43 -13.54 19.38
C LEU A 219 14.18 -14.43 20.36
N GLY A 220 13.58 -14.75 21.50
CA GLY A 220 14.26 -15.38 22.63
C GLY A 220 15.21 -14.44 23.38
N GLU A 221 15.17 -13.14 23.07
CA GLU A 221 15.96 -12.06 23.68
C GLU A 221 15.19 -10.75 23.63
N SER A 222 15.69 -9.71 24.31
CA SER A 222 15.04 -8.40 24.32
C SER A 222 15.12 -7.70 22.95
N PHE A 223 13.97 -7.36 22.39
CA PHE A 223 13.77 -6.58 21.19
C PHE A 223 14.48 -5.23 21.29
N SER A 224 14.29 -4.51 22.41
CA SER A 224 14.90 -3.19 22.60
C SER A 224 16.43 -3.26 22.59
N HIS A 225 17.00 -4.33 23.12
CA HIS A 225 18.44 -4.56 23.05
C HIS A 225 18.91 -4.90 21.63
N ARG A 226 18.23 -5.84 20.95
CA ARG A 226 18.61 -6.28 19.60
C ARG A 226 18.49 -5.18 18.54
N PHE A 227 17.43 -4.38 18.61
CA PHE A 227 17.10 -3.33 17.65
C PHE A 227 17.40 -1.91 18.18
N GLN A 228 18.35 -1.77 19.11
CA GLN A 228 18.70 -0.46 19.71
C GLN A 228 19.09 0.57 18.64
N ASN A 229 19.87 0.18 17.64
CA ASN A 229 20.29 1.08 16.55
C ASN A 229 19.09 1.59 15.73
N GLU A 230 18.11 0.73 15.48
CA GLU A 230 16.85 1.11 14.83
C GLU A 230 16.01 2.01 15.72
N LEU A 231 15.92 1.72 17.02
CA LEU A 231 15.22 2.58 17.98
C LEU A 231 15.83 3.98 18.09
N ASP A 232 17.17 4.08 18.09
CA ASP A 232 17.88 5.36 18.09
C ASP A 232 17.55 6.17 16.84
N ARG A 233 17.51 5.52 15.67
CA ARG A 233 17.10 6.16 14.40
C ARG A 233 15.62 6.57 14.38
N LEU A 234 14.77 5.89 15.15
CA LEU A 234 13.36 6.27 15.28
C LEU A 234 13.16 7.49 16.17
N GLN A 235 14.15 7.90 16.96
CA GLN A 235 14.04 9.05 17.85
C GLN A 235 13.75 10.34 17.07
N GLU A 236 14.33 10.53 15.88
CA GLU A 236 14.03 11.69 15.02
C GLU A 236 12.54 11.78 14.68
N PHE A 237 11.91 10.63 14.34
CA PHE A 237 10.47 10.57 14.08
C PHE A 237 9.63 10.78 15.35
N ALA A 238 10.14 10.39 16.51
CA ALA A 238 9.48 10.61 17.79
C ALA A 238 9.51 12.09 18.19
N ASP A 239 10.64 12.76 17.97
CA ASP A 239 10.83 14.18 18.22
C ASP A 239 9.92 15.03 17.31
N ASP A 240 9.67 14.59 16.08
CA ASP A 240 8.70 15.17 15.15
C ASP A 240 7.22 14.80 15.48
N GLY A 241 6.98 13.99 16.52
CA GLY A 241 5.63 13.59 16.94
C GLY A 241 4.94 12.59 16.00
N LEU A 242 5.70 11.90 15.15
CA LEU A 242 5.19 10.90 14.20
C LEU A 242 5.00 9.52 14.85
N LEU A 243 5.74 9.25 15.92
CA LEU A 243 5.57 8.03 16.72
C LEU A 243 5.88 8.29 18.19
N GLU A 244 5.44 7.38 19.05
CA GLU A 244 5.79 7.34 20.46
C GLU A 244 6.64 6.07 20.70
N ILE A 245 7.83 6.27 21.27
CA ILE A 245 8.66 5.18 21.80
C ILE A 245 8.31 5.03 23.28
N LEU A 246 7.64 3.94 23.62
CA LEU A 246 7.22 3.62 24.99
C LEU A 246 8.04 2.43 25.53
N PRO A 247 8.11 2.21 26.85
CA PRO A 247 8.97 1.17 27.43
C PRO A 247 8.77 -0.25 26.88
N HIS A 248 7.55 -0.58 26.44
CA HIS A 248 7.21 -1.92 25.94
C HIS A 248 6.56 -1.91 24.55
N LYS A 249 6.53 -0.76 23.87
CA LYS A 249 5.95 -0.69 22.52
C LYS A 249 6.37 0.54 21.72
N LEU A 250 6.30 0.42 20.40
CA LEU A 250 6.20 1.56 19.49
C LEU A 250 4.74 1.81 19.16
N LYS A 251 4.33 3.08 19.08
CA LYS A 251 2.99 3.46 18.64
C LYS A 251 3.07 4.58 17.60
N ILE A 252 2.44 4.38 16.45
CA ILE A 252 2.40 5.38 15.38
C ILE A 252 1.28 6.37 15.67
N THR A 253 1.58 7.68 15.61
CA THR A 253 0.55 8.72 15.78
C THR A 253 -0.28 8.85 14.52
N ASP A 254 -1.41 9.57 14.58
CA ASP A 254 -2.24 9.79 13.38
C ASP A 254 -1.47 10.53 12.26
N SER A 255 -0.59 11.46 12.63
CA SER A 255 0.32 12.13 11.69
C SER A 255 1.37 11.15 11.13
N GLY A 256 1.93 10.28 11.97
CA GLY A 256 2.90 9.28 11.54
C GLY A 256 2.37 8.25 10.55
N ARG A 257 1.05 8.01 10.50
CA ARG A 257 0.43 7.09 9.52
C ARG A 257 0.74 7.51 8.08
N LEU A 258 0.90 8.80 7.82
CA LEU A 258 1.26 9.32 6.49
C LEU A 258 2.70 8.94 6.10
N PHE A 259 3.58 8.83 7.09
CA PHE A 259 5.01 8.54 6.95
C PHE A 259 5.36 7.09 7.35
N ILE A 260 4.36 6.21 7.41
CA ILE A 260 4.54 4.84 7.90
C ILE A 260 5.58 4.05 7.10
N ARG A 261 5.74 4.36 5.81
CA ARG A 261 6.78 3.76 4.96
C ARG A 261 8.17 4.18 5.41
N ASN A 262 8.39 5.47 5.66
CA ASN A 262 9.65 6.02 6.14
C ASN A 262 10.03 5.44 7.51
N ILE A 263 9.04 5.27 8.40
CA ILE A 263 9.22 4.66 9.71
C ILE A 263 9.59 3.18 9.55
N ALA A 264 8.84 2.42 8.74
CA ALA A 264 9.11 1.00 8.51
C ALA A 264 10.47 0.74 7.83
N MET A 265 10.92 1.66 6.97
CA MET A 265 12.23 1.62 6.30
C MET A 265 13.41 1.62 7.28
N VAL A 266 13.24 2.08 8.52
CA VAL A 266 14.29 1.99 9.55
C VAL A 266 14.68 0.53 9.82
N PHE A 267 13.71 -0.39 9.73
CA PHE A 267 13.90 -1.82 9.94
C PHE A 267 14.29 -2.59 8.67
N ASP A 268 14.42 -1.94 7.52
CA ASP A 268 14.85 -2.58 6.27
C ASP A 268 16.38 -2.73 6.25
N ALA A 269 16.86 -3.98 6.30
CA ALA A 269 18.29 -4.29 6.26
C ALA A 269 18.94 -4.04 4.89
N TYR A 270 18.16 -3.94 3.81
CA TYR A 270 18.65 -3.86 2.43
C TYR A 270 18.58 -2.46 1.82
N LEU A 271 18.06 -1.47 2.56
CA LEU A 271 17.81 -0.14 2.02
C LEU A 271 19.09 0.60 1.59
N LYS A 272 20.20 0.43 2.33
CA LYS A 272 21.47 1.14 2.08
C LYS A 272 22.13 0.78 0.74
N ASP A 273 21.72 -0.30 0.08
CA ASP A 273 22.35 -0.80 -1.14
C ASP A 273 21.62 -0.42 -2.46
N ASN A 274 20.47 0.28 -2.43
CA ASN A 274 19.58 0.37 -3.61
C ASN A 274 18.84 1.72 -3.88
N GLU A 275 19.35 2.86 -3.40
CA GLU A 275 18.65 4.16 -3.46
C GLU A 275 18.13 4.59 -4.86
N GLN A 276 18.72 4.12 -5.96
CA GLN A 276 18.31 4.54 -7.32
C GLN A 276 17.12 3.78 -7.93
N ARG A 277 16.58 2.72 -7.30
CA ARG A 277 15.54 1.86 -7.92
C ARG A 277 14.10 2.16 -7.49
N PHE A 278 13.89 2.91 -6.41
CA PHE A 278 12.55 3.11 -5.85
C PHE A 278 11.98 4.51 -6.16
N SER A 279 10.66 4.62 -6.25
CA SER A 279 9.99 5.93 -6.33
C SER A 279 10.19 6.68 -5.02
N LYS A 280 10.54 7.98 -5.08
CA LYS A 280 10.66 8.82 -3.89
C LYS A 280 9.37 8.78 -3.08
N THR A 281 9.49 8.55 -1.78
CA THR A 281 8.41 8.78 -0.81
C THR A 281 8.12 10.28 -0.74
N ILE A 282 6.89 10.63 -0.38
CA ILE A 282 6.54 12.02 -0.04
C ILE A 282 7.22 12.38 1.28
#